data_AF-A0A5A9EVL5-F1
#
_entry.id   AF-A0A5A9EVL5-F1
#
_cell.length_a   1.000
_cell.length_b   1.000
_cell.length_c   1.000
_cell.angle_alpha   90.00
_cell.angle_beta   90.00
_cell.angle_gamma   90.00
#
_symmetry.space_group_name_H-M   'P 1'
#
loop_
_entity.id
_entity.type
_entity.pdbx_description
1 polymer ?
#
loop_
_entity_poly.entity_id
_entity_poly.type
_entity_poly.pdbx_seq_one_letter_code
_entity_poly.pdbx_strand_id
1 'polypeptide(L)'
;MAIGAPMAPAAARSVAQAAEEIAGDGPSIAISLADRRLYLTGADGTTRSFPVAIGRPGVPIPLGDSTIMRKRRDPTWRPTANQRREKPSLPRAVPPGPNNPLGRFALDLGWAAIAIHGTNDPDSVGRQASGGCFRMLPADIETVFAAAEVGTPVRVVRGSLGEGMPKPTAIQSARTLPVAVKAMPQTAQQPPKPLAIPEPPPQPVPDPRCPTVTAPLRRMICDEPALALLDGRARGAQERFLAGIADPAARAAAAYDLIQEERRFHERIAALCWIRSGTEGDPDIAASARSCLTTALDRRLDDVSERIAALRGGARMAARP
;
A
#
# COMPACT_ATOMS: atom_id res chain seq x y z
N MET A 1 -27.66 30.11 38.78
CA MET A 1 -26.92 28.84 38.73
C MET A 1 -27.66 27.92 37.76
N ALA A 2 -27.04 27.57 36.64
CA ALA A 2 -27.50 26.48 35.78
C ALA A 2 -26.29 25.58 35.55
N ILE A 3 -26.23 24.52 36.33
CA ILE A 3 -25.23 23.45 36.25
C ILE A 3 -25.55 22.67 34.98
N GLY A 4 -24.67 22.79 33.98
CA GLY A 4 -24.78 22.03 32.73
C GLY A 4 -24.73 20.54 33.02
N ALA A 5 -25.74 19.80 32.55
CA ALA A 5 -25.78 18.35 32.63
C ALA A 5 -24.55 17.75 31.92
N PRO A 6 -23.91 16.70 32.47
CA PRO A 6 -22.82 16.04 31.80
C PRO A 6 -23.35 15.39 30.51
N MET A 7 -22.71 15.69 29.38
CA MET A 7 -22.91 14.93 28.15
C MET A 7 -22.59 13.45 28.42
N ALA A 8 -23.59 12.58 28.28
CA ALA A 8 -23.39 11.15 28.39
C ALA A 8 -22.37 10.67 27.34
N PRO A 9 -21.48 9.71 27.67
CA PRO A 9 -20.59 9.12 26.68
C PRO A 9 -21.43 8.41 25.60
N ALA A 10 -21.13 8.67 24.34
CA ALA A 10 -21.73 7.93 23.22
C ALA A 10 -21.45 6.43 23.43
N ALA A 11 -22.51 5.61 23.43
CA ALA A 11 -22.40 4.17 23.59
C ALA A 11 -21.44 3.56 22.55
N ALA A 12 -20.57 2.65 22.99
CA ALA A 12 -19.68 1.91 22.09
C ALA A 12 -20.53 1.08 21.12
N ARG A 13 -20.28 1.24 19.81
CA ARG A 13 -20.99 0.51 18.75
C ARG A 13 -20.53 -0.94 18.71
N SER A 14 -21.46 -1.88 18.50
CA SER A 14 -21.12 -3.31 18.43
C SER A 14 -20.44 -3.68 17.09
N VAL A 15 -19.69 -4.79 17.07
CA VAL A 15 -19.11 -5.37 15.84
C VAL A 15 -20.20 -5.60 14.79
N ALA A 16 -21.38 -6.07 15.20
CA ALA A 16 -22.50 -6.34 14.29
C ALA A 16 -22.99 -5.05 13.63
N GLN A 17 -23.22 -3.98 14.39
CA GLN A 17 -23.63 -2.68 13.83
C GLN A 17 -22.55 -2.05 12.94
N ALA A 18 -21.28 -2.18 13.34
CA ALA A 18 -20.18 -1.73 12.51
C ALA A 18 -20.08 -2.55 11.22
N ALA A 19 -20.23 -3.87 11.28
CA ALA A 19 -20.18 -4.75 10.10
C ALA A 19 -21.36 -4.49 9.16
N GLU A 20 -22.57 -4.31 9.67
CA GLU A 20 -23.81 -4.10 8.92
C GLU A 20 -23.89 -2.70 8.26
N GLU A 21 -23.24 -1.67 8.83
CA GLU A 21 -23.11 -0.36 8.18
C GLU A 21 -22.08 -0.34 7.03
N ILE A 22 -21.18 -1.33 6.93
CA ILE A 22 -20.16 -1.37 5.86
C ILE A 22 -20.43 -2.50 4.86
N ALA A 23 -21.07 -3.57 5.30
CA ALA A 23 -21.46 -4.69 4.49
C ALA A 23 -22.85 -4.41 3.88
N GLY A 24 -22.95 -4.48 2.56
CA GLY A 24 -24.18 -5.01 1.97
C GLY A 24 -24.28 -6.51 2.29
N ASP A 25 -24.88 -7.31 1.41
CA ASP A 25 -25.03 -8.78 1.61
C ASP A 25 -23.71 -9.60 1.49
N GLY A 26 -22.53 -8.99 1.65
CA GLY A 26 -21.22 -9.58 1.34
C GLY A 26 -20.19 -9.52 2.48
N PRO A 27 -19.04 -10.20 2.35
CA PRO A 27 -18.01 -10.25 3.40
C PRO A 27 -17.43 -8.86 3.68
N SER A 28 -17.16 -8.56 4.96
CA SER A 28 -16.64 -7.27 5.42
C SER A 28 -15.58 -7.42 6.51
N ILE A 29 -14.77 -6.37 6.68
CA ILE A 29 -13.71 -6.31 7.69
C ILE A 29 -13.88 -5.06 8.55
N ALA A 30 -13.85 -5.23 9.87
CA ALA A 30 -13.72 -4.14 10.83
C ALA A 30 -12.43 -4.29 11.64
N ILE A 31 -11.72 -3.20 11.90
CA ILE A 31 -10.50 -3.19 12.72
C ILE A 31 -10.68 -2.23 13.88
N SER A 32 -10.60 -2.73 15.10
CA SER A 32 -10.59 -1.90 16.31
C SER A 32 -9.16 -1.68 16.79
N LEU A 33 -8.77 -0.42 16.89
CA LEU A 33 -7.48 -0.03 17.47
C LEU A 33 -7.44 -0.22 18.99
N ALA A 34 -8.56 0.02 19.68
CA ALA A 34 -8.65 -0.20 21.13
C ALA A 34 -8.49 -1.69 21.48
N ASP A 35 -9.17 -2.56 20.74
CA ASP A 35 -9.14 -4.01 20.99
C ASP A 35 -7.85 -4.65 20.46
N ARG A 36 -7.19 -3.99 19.48
CA ARG A 36 -6.11 -4.56 18.66
C ARG A 36 -6.56 -5.85 17.99
N ARG A 37 -7.76 -5.80 17.41
CA ARG A 37 -8.39 -6.93 16.73
C ARG A 37 -8.95 -6.53 15.38
N LEU A 38 -8.85 -7.47 14.45
CA LEU A 38 -9.56 -7.48 13.18
C LEU A 38 -10.75 -8.44 13.32
N TYR A 39 -11.90 -8.02 12.83
CA TYR A 39 -13.14 -8.77 12.77
C TYR A 39 -13.48 -8.97 11.30
N LEU A 40 -13.63 -10.23 10.89
CA LEU A 40 -14.00 -10.64 9.54
C LEU A 40 -15.40 -11.22 9.59
N THR A 41 -16.35 -10.57 8.95
CA THR A 41 -17.72 -11.06 8.78
C THR A 41 -17.82 -11.75 7.42
N GLY A 42 -18.22 -13.03 7.42
CA GLY A 42 -18.44 -13.82 6.22
C GLY A 42 -19.79 -13.50 5.56
N ALA A 43 -20.00 -14.04 4.35
CA ALA A 43 -21.28 -13.92 3.64
C ALA A 43 -22.44 -14.62 4.37
N ASP A 44 -22.14 -15.57 5.26
CA ASP A 44 -23.09 -16.25 6.15
C ASP A 44 -23.43 -15.42 7.41
N GLY A 45 -22.92 -14.20 7.52
CA GLY A 45 -23.07 -13.33 8.68
C GLY A 45 -22.21 -13.72 9.89
N THR A 46 -21.45 -14.82 9.81
CA THR A 46 -20.58 -15.24 10.92
C THR A 46 -19.39 -14.31 11.04
N THR A 47 -19.09 -13.87 12.26
CA THR A 47 -17.96 -12.98 12.52
C THR A 47 -16.85 -13.69 13.28
N ARG A 48 -15.66 -13.73 12.67
CA ARG A 48 -14.43 -14.27 13.28
C ARG A 48 -13.50 -13.12 13.65
N SER A 49 -12.65 -13.34 14.64
CA SER A 49 -11.78 -12.28 15.13
C SER A 49 -10.35 -12.72 15.36
N PHE A 50 -9.43 -11.83 15.00
CA PHE A 50 -8.00 -12.09 14.93
C PHE A 50 -7.24 -10.98 15.64
N PRO A 51 -6.21 -11.28 16.44
CA PRO A 51 -5.35 -10.25 17.02
C PRO A 51 -4.53 -9.57 15.92
N VAL A 52 -4.31 -8.26 16.05
CA VAL A 52 -3.46 -7.49 15.13
C VAL A 52 -2.42 -6.66 15.88
N ALA A 53 -1.23 -6.51 15.30
CA ALA A 53 -0.34 -5.41 15.69
C ALA A 53 -0.80 -4.14 14.97
N ILE A 54 -0.78 -3.02 15.70
CA ILE A 54 -1.10 -1.70 15.16
C ILE A 54 0.13 -0.79 15.21
N GLY A 55 0.00 0.42 14.66
CA GLY A 55 1.04 1.45 14.71
C GLY A 55 1.58 1.67 16.12
N ARG A 56 2.90 1.83 16.25
CA ARG A 56 3.53 2.24 17.50
C ARG A 56 3.08 3.66 17.92
N PRO A 57 3.25 4.04 19.20
CA PRO A 57 2.89 5.39 19.65
C PRO A 57 3.49 6.48 18.76
N GLY A 58 2.67 7.48 18.40
CA GLY A 58 3.06 8.57 17.51
C GLY A 58 3.00 8.26 16.02
N VAL A 59 2.72 7.02 15.61
CA VAL A 59 2.46 6.69 14.19
C VAL A 59 0.96 6.82 13.91
N PRO A 60 0.53 7.75 13.04
CA PRO A 60 -0.89 7.89 12.70
C PRO A 60 -1.37 6.68 11.90
N ILE A 61 -2.57 6.19 12.26
CA ILE A 61 -3.29 5.15 11.52
C ILE A 61 -4.57 5.80 10.99
N PRO A 62 -4.89 5.68 9.68
CA PRO A 62 -6.14 6.18 9.13
C PRO A 62 -7.36 5.54 9.82
N LEU A 63 -8.39 6.34 10.03
CA LEU A 63 -9.70 5.91 10.56
C LEU A 63 -10.77 6.07 9.49
N GLY A 64 -11.86 5.31 9.64
CA GLY A 64 -13.00 5.35 8.73
C GLY A 64 -12.93 4.25 7.68
N ASP A 65 -13.47 4.54 6.50
CA ASP A 65 -13.77 3.54 5.48
C ASP A 65 -12.66 3.39 4.45
N SER A 66 -12.46 2.15 4.05
CA SER A 66 -11.54 1.71 3.02
C SER A 66 -12.08 0.44 2.38
N THR A 67 -11.30 -0.12 1.46
CA THR A 67 -11.63 -1.35 0.75
C THR A 67 -10.33 -2.10 0.46
N ILE A 68 -10.42 -3.42 0.29
CA ILE A 68 -9.28 -4.20 -0.20
C ILE A 68 -9.09 -3.87 -1.68
N MET A 69 -7.98 -3.21 -2.00
CA MET A 69 -7.66 -2.82 -3.38
C MET A 69 -6.87 -3.88 -4.10
N ARG A 70 -6.07 -4.66 -3.36
CA ARG A 70 -5.24 -5.69 -3.96
C ARG A 70 -4.91 -6.78 -2.96
N LYS A 71 -4.86 -8.01 -3.46
CA LYS A 71 -4.36 -9.19 -2.75
C LYS A 71 -2.97 -9.56 -3.30
N ARG A 72 -1.98 -9.69 -2.43
CA ARG A 72 -0.60 -10.09 -2.79
C ARG A 72 -0.21 -11.36 -2.06
N ARG A 73 0.07 -12.43 -2.83
CA ARG A 73 0.73 -13.65 -2.35
C ARG A 73 2.23 -13.49 -2.50
N ASP A 74 2.99 -13.97 -1.51
CA ASP A 74 4.44 -13.93 -1.44
C ASP A 74 4.99 -12.54 -1.83
N PRO A 75 4.62 -11.48 -1.09
CA PRO A 75 4.98 -10.12 -1.45
C PRO A 75 6.46 -9.82 -1.21
N THR A 76 7.12 -9.12 -2.13
CA THR A 76 8.38 -8.42 -1.81
C THR A 76 8.09 -7.25 -0.86
N TRP A 77 8.81 -7.19 0.26
CA TRP A 77 8.76 -6.02 1.14
C TRP A 77 9.74 -4.95 0.66
N ARG A 78 9.28 -3.71 0.62
CA ARG A 78 10.12 -2.55 0.35
C ARG A 78 9.89 -1.55 1.48
N PRO A 79 10.91 -1.24 2.31
CA PRO A 79 10.73 -0.29 3.37
C PRO A 79 10.35 1.09 2.83
N THR A 80 9.46 1.78 3.55
CA THR A 80 9.05 3.13 3.18
C THR A 80 10.20 4.11 3.35
N ALA A 81 10.07 5.30 2.75
CA ALA A 81 11.06 6.36 2.91
C ALA A 81 11.24 6.75 4.40
N ASN A 82 10.15 6.79 5.18
CA ASN A 82 10.20 7.03 6.63
C ASN A 82 11.03 5.96 7.33
N GLN A 83 10.75 4.68 7.07
CA GLN A 83 11.48 3.57 7.69
C GLN A 83 12.98 3.61 7.36
N ARG A 84 13.34 3.96 6.12
CA ARG A 84 14.74 4.12 5.73
C ARG A 84 15.39 5.38 6.30
N ARG A 85 14.65 6.46 6.56
CA ARG A 85 15.19 7.63 7.27
C ARG A 85 15.53 7.28 8.71
N GLU A 86 14.63 6.56 9.38
CA GLU A 86 14.84 6.13 10.77
C GLU A 86 15.91 5.04 10.88
N LYS A 87 15.96 4.12 9.92
CA LYS A 87 16.97 3.05 9.86
C LYS A 87 17.57 2.97 8.46
N PRO A 88 18.62 3.77 8.16
CA PRO A 88 19.27 3.82 6.84
C PRO A 88 19.86 2.49 6.37
N SER A 89 20.19 1.60 7.31
CA SER A 89 20.73 0.26 7.02
C SER A 89 19.71 -0.74 6.49
N LEU A 90 18.42 -0.38 6.40
CA LEU A 90 17.41 -1.28 5.83
C LEU A 90 17.70 -1.55 4.34
N PRO A 91 17.54 -2.82 3.89
CA PRO A 91 17.72 -3.19 2.49
C PRO A 91 16.68 -2.48 1.61
N ARG A 92 17.01 -2.27 0.33
CA ARG A 92 16.08 -1.65 -0.65
C ARG A 92 14.82 -2.49 -0.87
N ALA A 93 14.96 -3.81 -0.78
CA ALA A 93 13.88 -4.77 -0.86
C ALA A 93 14.27 -6.03 -0.10
N VAL A 94 13.29 -6.71 0.47
CA VAL A 94 13.42 -8.08 0.98
C VAL A 94 12.50 -8.96 0.14
N PRO A 95 13.05 -9.97 -0.57
CA PRO A 95 12.24 -10.87 -1.39
C PRO A 95 11.31 -11.72 -0.51
N PRO A 96 10.38 -12.48 -1.11
CA PRO A 96 9.56 -13.42 -0.36
C PRO A 96 10.42 -14.44 0.38
N GLY A 97 10.01 -14.81 1.59
CA GLY A 97 10.73 -15.79 2.41
C GLY A 97 10.58 -15.54 3.92
N PRO A 98 11.22 -16.37 4.76
CA PRO A 98 11.07 -16.32 6.22
C PRO A 98 11.46 -14.98 6.84
N ASN A 99 12.38 -14.24 6.21
CA ASN A 99 12.88 -12.97 6.72
C ASN A 99 12.06 -11.75 6.26
N ASN A 100 10.98 -11.98 5.50
CA ASN A 100 10.16 -10.90 4.97
C ASN A 100 9.14 -10.41 6.01
N PRO A 101 9.16 -9.12 6.38
CA PRO A 101 8.28 -8.60 7.43
C PRO A 101 6.81 -8.46 7.02
N LEU A 102 6.48 -8.66 5.73
CA LEU A 102 5.10 -8.78 5.28
C LEU A 102 4.54 -10.20 5.42
N GLY A 103 5.38 -11.19 5.72
CA GLY A 103 5.00 -12.59 5.66
C GLY A 103 4.63 -13.03 4.24
N ARG A 104 3.75 -14.05 4.13
CA ARG A 104 3.34 -14.65 2.86
C ARG A 104 2.16 -13.96 2.17
N PHE A 105 1.43 -13.12 2.88
CA PHE A 105 0.19 -12.54 2.40
C PHE A 105 0.05 -11.08 2.82
N ALA A 106 -0.41 -10.24 1.90
CA ALA A 106 -0.76 -8.86 2.16
C ALA A 106 -2.03 -8.46 1.39
N LEU A 107 -2.86 -7.66 2.04
CA LEU A 107 -4.08 -7.05 1.52
C LEU A 107 -3.86 -5.53 1.56
N ASP A 108 -3.65 -4.92 0.39
CA ASP A 108 -3.43 -3.49 0.30
C ASP A 108 -4.79 -2.77 0.42
N LEU A 109 -4.86 -1.75 1.27
CA LEU A 109 -6.07 -0.96 1.49
C LEU A 109 -6.11 0.27 0.57
N GLY A 110 -7.26 0.93 0.49
CA GLY A 110 -7.45 2.18 -0.27
C GLY A 110 -6.62 3.36 0.23
N TRP A 111 -6.05 3.27 1.44
CA TRP A 111 -5.14 4.28 1.97
C TRP A 111 -3.69 4.03 1.57
N ALA A 112 -2.96 5.12 1.31
CA ALA A 112 -1.58 5.06 0.86
C ALA A 112 -0.67 4.31 1.85
N ALA A 113 0.00 3.27 1.34
CA ALA A 113 0.97 2.47 2.09
C ALA A 113 0.42 1.79 3.36
N ILE A 114 -0.89 1.56 3.45
CA ILE A 114 -1.51 0.78 4.52
C ILE A 114 -1.95 -0.58 3.98
N ALA A 115 -1.59 -1.64 4.70
CA ALA A 115 -1.98 -3.01 4.36
C ALA A 115 -2.32 -3.80 5.62
N ILE A 116 -3.14 -4.83 5.45
CA ILE A 116 -3.29 -5.94 6.39
C ILE A 116 -2.37 -7.04 5.90
N HIS A 117 -1.40 -7.47 6.70
CA HIS A 117 -0.39 -8.42 6.22
C HIS A 117 0.07 -9.38 7.32
N GLY A 118 0.77 -10.44 6.93
CA GLY A 118 1.41 -11.38 7.87
C GLY A 118 2.58 -10.76 8.62
N THR A 119 3.40 -11.56 9.28
CA THR A 119 4.63 -11.07 9.91
C THR A 119 5.64 -12.18 10.01
N ASN A 120 6.93 -11.84 9.99
CA ASN A 120 8.00 -12.74 10.41
C ASN A 120 8.35 -12.59 11.90
N ASP A 121 7.68 -11.68 12.59
CA ASP A 121 7.81 -11.42 14.03
C ASP A 121 6.42 -11.59 14.69
N PRO A 122 6.03 -12.84 15.02
CA PRO A 122 4.71 -13.14 15.57
C PRO A 122 4.48 -12.52 16.95
N ASP A 123 5.55 -12.29 17.72
CA ASP A 123 5.47 -11.64 19.02
C ASP A 123 5.00 -10.19 18.89
N SER A 124 5.21 -9.51 17.76
CA SER A 124 4.68 -8.16 17.57
C SER A 124 3.14 -8.09 17.55
N VAL A 125 2.43 -9.19 17.33
CA VAL A 125 0.97 -9.23 17.20
C VAL A 125 0.28 -8.97 18.55
N GLY A 126 -0.77 -8.14 18.54
CA GLY A 126 -1.45 -7.70 19.75
C GLY A 126 -0.74 -6.55 20.49
N ARG A 127 0.23 -5.90 19.85
CA ARG A 127 1.00 -4.75 20.40
C ARG A 127 0.97 -3.54 19.45
N GLN A 128 1.38 -2.38 19.97
CA GLN A 128 1.63 -1.16 19.19
C GLN A 128 3.07 -1.18 18.67
N ALA A 129 3.33 -1.91 17.59
CA ALA A 129 4.68 -2.24 17.12
C ALA A 129 4.92 -1.98 15.63
N SER A 130 3.88 -1.62 14.88
CA SER A 130 3.97 -1.46 13.43
C SER A 130 4.35 -0.03 13.02
N GLY A 131 4.75 0.13 11.75
CA GLY A 131 4.97 1.42 11.11
C GLY A 131 3.70 2.05 10.51
N GLY A 132 2.51 1.55 10.89
CA GLY A 132 1.20 2.06 10.44
C GLY A 132 0.28 1.00 9.81
N CYS A 133 0.83 -0.14 9.35
CA CYS A 133 0.07 -1.27 8.83
C CYS A 133 -0.51 -2.17 9.94
N PHE A 134 -1.38 -3.11 9.56
CA PHE A 134 -1.95 -4.11 10.47
C PHE A 134 -1.23 -5.45 10.29
N ARG A 135 -0.48 -5.90 11.31
CA ARG A 135 0.23 -7.19 11.25
C ARG A 135 -0.61 -8.29 11.88
N MET A 136 -0.66 -9.44 11.24
CA MET A 136 -1.38 -10.62 11.69
C MET A 136 -0.43 -11.80 11.84
N LEU A 137 -0.82 -12.79 12.64
CA LEU A 137 -0.12 -14.07 12.68
C LEU A 137 -0.15 -14.73 11.29
N PRO A 138 0.89 -15.50 10.91
CA PRO A 138 0.97 -16.14 9.60
C PRO A 138 -0.26 -16.98 9.21
N ALA A 139 -0.83 -17.75 10.14
CA ALA A 139 -2.02 -18.56 9.90
C ALA A 139 -3.31 -17.70 9.79
N ASP A 140 -3.40 -16.64 10.59
CA ASP A 140 -4.55 -15.75 10.59
C ASP A 140 -4.65 -14.96 9.28
N ILE A 141 -3.52 -14.42 8.79
CA ILE A 141 -3.54 -13.70 7.51
C ILE A 141 -3.90 -14.62 6.35
N GLU A 142 -3.49 -15.89 6.37
CA GLU A 142 -3.86 -16.86 5.34
C GLU A 142 -5.38 -17.07 5.31
N THR A 143 -5.99 -17.18 6.50
CA THR A 143 -7.45 -17.29 6.66
C THR A 143 -8.18 -16.06 6.13
N VAL A 144 -7.74 -14.85 6.52
CA VAL A 144 -8.35 -13.60 6.06
C VAL A 144 -8.12 -13.40 4.55
N PHE A 145 -6.95 -13.74 4.05
CA PHE A 145 -6.61 -13.66 2.64
C PHE A 145 -7.46 -14.62 1.79
N ALA A 146 -7.79 -15.81 2.29
CA ALA A 146 -8.66 -16.74 1.57
C ALA A 146 -10.11 -16.25 1.50
N ALA A 147 -10.61 -15.65 2.58
CA ALA A 147 -12.02 -15.25 2.69
C ALA A 147 -12.33 -13.88 2.07
N ALA A 148 -11.39 -12.93 2.10
CA ALA A 148 -11.64 -11.57 1.61
C ALA A 148 -11.38 -11.44 0.11
N GLU A 149 -12.13 -10.60 -0.58
CA GLU A 149 -12.01 -10.34 -2.02
C GLU A 149 -11.53 -8.91 -2.29
N VAL A 150 -11.08 -8.65 -3.51
CA VAL A 150 -10.85 -7.26 -3.93
C VAL A 150 -12.21 -6.56 -3.97
N GLY A 151 -12.31 -5.39 -3.35
CA GLY A 151 -13.56 -4.67 -3.12
C GLY A 151 -14.20 -4.92 -1.76
N THR A 152 -13.74 -5.93 -0.99
CA THR A 152 -14.25 -6.17 0.36
C THR A 152 -14.12 -4.89 1.21
N PRO A 153 -15.22 -4.39 1.79
CA PRO A 153 -15.20 -3.20 2.63
C PRO A 153 -14.37 -3.41 3.90
N VAL A 154 -13.64 -2.36 4.28
CA VAL A 154 -12.82 -2.32 5.49
C VAL A 154 -13.12 -1.05 6.27
N ARG A 155 -13.45 -1.14 7.56
CA ARG A 155 -13.60 0.02 8.44
C ARG A 155 -12.62 -0.04 9.60
N VAL A 156 -11.92 1.06 9.86
CA VAL A 156 -11.01 1.19 11.00
C VAL A 156 -11.60 2.16 12.01
N VAL A 157 -11.75 1.70 13.26
CA VAL A 157 -12.32 2.51 14.35
C VAL A 157 -11.35 2.64 15.52
N ARG A 158 -11.46 3.77 16.23
CA ARG A 158 -10.68 4.00 17.45
C ARG A 158 -11.26 3.24 18.66
N GLY A 159 -12.58 3.15 18.76
CA GLY A 159 -13.28 2.54 19.90
C GLY A 159 -13.22 1.02 19.91
N SER A 160 -13.54 0.42 21.06
CA SER A 160 -13.80 -1.01 21.16
C SER A 160 -15.06 -1.35 20.36
N LEU A 161 -15.05 -2.47 19.65
CA LEU A 161 -16.24 -2.96 18.93
C LEU A 161 -17.01 -4.02 19.70
N GLY A 162 -16.59 -4.37 20.92
CA GLY A 162 -17.50 -4.97 21.88
C GLY A 162 -17.00 -6.23 22.58
N GLU A 163 -17.03 -6.11 23.90
CA GLU A 163 -17.85 -6.94 24.78
C GLU A 163 -18.90 -7.80 24.04
N GLY A 164 -18.83 -9.12 24.24
CA GLY A 164 -19.82 -10.08 23.72
C GLY A 164 -19.23 -11.31 23.02
N MET A 165 -17.97 -11.26 22.58
CA MET A 165 -17.28 -12.43 22.04
C MET A 165 -16.48 -13.16 23.11
N PRO A 166 -16.49 -14.52 23.14
CA PRO A 166 -15.62 -15.26 24.03
C PRO A 166 -14.16 -14.88 23.76
N LYS A 167 -13.45 -14.45 24.81
CA LYS A 167 -12.00 -14.25 24.74
C LYS A 167 -11.37 -15.55 24.23
N PRO A 168 -10.49 -15.50 23.22
CA PRO A 168 -9.72 -16.69 22.85
C PRO A 168 -8.95 -17.15 24.09
N THR A 169 -9.25 -18.37 24.52
CA THR A 169 -8.51 -19.05 25.58
C THR A 169 -7.02 -19.03 25.21
N ALA A 170 -6.18 -18.75 26.20
CA ALA A 170 -4.73 -18.65 26.03
C ALA A 170 -4.19 -19.78 25.15
N ILE A 171 -3.32 -19.42 24.20
CA ILE A 171 -2.61 -20.35 23.32
C ILE A 171 -1.90 -21.38 24.21
N GLN A 172 -2.41 -22.61 24.23
CA GLN A 172 -1.62 -23.75 24.65
C GLN A 172 -0.66 -24.10 23.52
N SER A 173 0.61 -24.19 23.90
CA SER A 173 1.75 -24.45 23.05
C SER A 173 1.54 -25.63 22.09
N ALA A 174 1.92 -25.39 20.84
CA ALA A 174 2.49 -26.31 19.86
C ALA A 174 2.08 -27.80 19.93
N ARG A 175 1.37 -28.23 18.88
CA ARG A 175 1.65 -29.53 18.26
C ARG A 175 1.98 -29.34 16.79
N THR A 176 3.27 -29.50 16.50
CA THR A 176 3.87 -29.61 15.19
C THR A 176 3.26 -30.82 14.47
N LEU A 177 2.70 -30.61 13.28
CA LEU A 177 2.48 -31.68 12.32
C LEU A 177 3.75 -31.81 11.45
N PRO A 178 4.24 -33.02 11.17
CA PRO A 178 5.42 -33.19 10.34
C PRO A 178 5.02 -33.02 8.87
N VAL A 179 5.56 -32.02 8.19
CA VAL A 179 5.54 -31.96 6.72
C VAL A 179 6.85 -32.58 6.23
N ALA A 180 6.74 -33.77 5.64
CA ALA A 180 7.84 -34.44 4.97
C ALA A 180 8.29 -33.59 3.76
N VAL A 181 9.53 -33.11 3.81
CA VAL A 181 10.18 -32.45 2.69
C VAL A 181 10.67 -33.52 1.73
N LYS A 182 10.04 -33.65 0.56
CA LYS A 182 10.60 -34.43 -0.55
C LYS A 182 11.54 -33.50 -1.33
N ALA A 183 12.83 -33.80 -1.30
CA ALA A 183 13.86 -33.11 -2.08
C ALA A 183 13.76 -33.49 -3.57
N MET A 184 13.82 -32.49 -4.47
CA MET A 184 14.10 -32.59 -5.91
C MET A 184 14.61 -31.22 -6.43
N PRO A 185 15.35 -31.16 -7.56
CA PRO A 185 16.78 -30.92 -7.60
C PRO A 185 17.18 -29.47 -7.89
N GLN A 186 18.47 -29.18 -7.69
CA GLN A 186 19.11 -27.91 -8.00
C GLN A 186 19.07 -27.63 -9.51
N THR A 187 18.44 -26.54 -9.92
CA THR A 187 18.56 -26.00 -11.27
C THR A 187 19.85 -25.17 -11.38
N ALA A 188 20.65 -25.52 -12.38
CA ALA A 188 21.86 -24.81 -12.77
C ALA A 188 21.60 -23.32 -13.07
N GLN A 189 22.59 -22.49 -12.75
CA GLN A 189 22.63 -21.06 -13.05
C GLN A 189 22.43 -20.80 -14.54
N GLN A 190 21.48 -19.91 -14.88
CA GLN A 190 21.37 -19.36 -16.22
C GLN A 190 22.39 -18.23 -16.42
N PRO A 191 23.03 -18.16 -17.61
CA PRO A 191 24.02 -17.12 -17.92
C PRO A 191 23.37 -15.71 -18.05
N PRO A 192 24.16 -14.63 -17.91
CA PRO A 192 23.63 -13.27 -17.92
C PRO A 192 23.02 -12.91 -19.28
N LYS A 193 21.85 -12.28 -19.22
CA LYS A 193 21.07 -11.79 -20.36
C LYS A 193 21.85 -10.68 -21.10
N PRO A 194 21.94 -10.68 -22.45
CA PRO A 194 22.62 -9.63 -23.20
C PRO A 194 21.96 -8.26 -22.99
N LEU A 195 22.80 -7.22 -22.84
CA LEU A 195 22.39 -5.82 -22.75
C LEU A 195 21.74 -5.40 -24.08
N ALA A 196 20.46 -5.01 -24.01
CA ALA A 196 19.78 -4.37 -25.14
C ALA A 196 20.33 -2.96 -25.35
N ILE A 197 20.46 -2.55 -26.62
CA ILE A 197 20.79 -1.17 -27.01
C ILE A 197 19.78 -0.23 -26.34
N PRO A 198 20.23 0.86 -25.67
CA PRO A 198 19.31 1.78 -25.02
C PRO A 198 18.37 2.37 -26.06
N GLU A 199 17.06 2.12 -25.87
CA GLU A 199 16.02 2.75 -26.65
C GLU A 199 16.18 4.28 -26.49
N PRO A 200 16.04 5.07 -27.57
CA PRO A 200 16.13 6.52 -27.46
C PRO A 200 15.13 7.03 -26.41
N PRO A 201 15.49 8.09 -25.65
CA PRO A 201 14.66 8.58 -24.56
C PRO A 201 13.25 8.90 -25.08
N PRO A 202 12.20 8.59 -24.29
CA PRO A 202 10.82 8.90 -24.66
C PRO A 202 10.68 10.35 -25.07
N GLN A 203 9.95 10.59 -26.16
CA GLN A 203 9.53 11.93 -26.51
C GLN A 203 8.66 12.48 -25.38
N PRO A 204 8.90 13.73 -24.92
CA PRO A 204 8.12 14.34 -23.86
C PRO A 204 6.72 14.64 -24.37
N VAL A 205 5.69 14.24 -23.61
CA VAL A 205 4.30 14.60 -23.89
C VAL A 205 3.91 15.75 -22.96
N PRO A 206 3.26 16.85 -23.40
CA PRO A 206 2.77 17.93 -22.53
C PRO A 206 1.66 17.47 -21.56
N ASP A 207 1.52 18.06 -20.36
CA ASP A 207 0.45 17.68 -19.43
C ASP A 207 -0.81 18.49 -19.73
N PRO A 208 -1.91 17.86 -20.17
CA PRO A 208 -3.15 18.57 -20.43
C PRO A 208 -3.75 19.23 -19.18
N ARG A 209 -3.30 18.84 -17.98
CA ARG A 209 -3.77 19.41 -16.70
C ARG A 209 -3.07 20.70 -16.32
N CYS A 210 -1.93 21.04 -16.93
CA CYS A 210 -1.16 22.23 -16.54
C CYS A 210 -1.96 23.54 -16.54
N PRO A 211 -2.87 23.80 -17.50
CA PRO A 211 -3.66 25.05 -17.51
C PRO A 211 -4.61 25.20 -16.31
N THR A 212 -5.05 24.09 -15.71
CA THR A 212 -6.10 24.10 -14.66
C THR A 212 -5.59 23.63 -13.30
N VAL A 213 -4.29 23.35 -13.17
CA VAL A 213 -3.78 22.75 -11.95
C VAL A 213 -3.57 23.76 -10.84
N THR A 214 -4.07 23.42 -9.65
CA THR A 214 -3.98 24.26 -8.45
C THR A 214 -3.05 23.66 -7.38
N ALA A 215 -2.66 22.40 -7.52
CA ALA A 215 -1.75 21.75 -6.57
C ALA A 215 -0.35 22.38 -6.64
N PRO A 216 0.24 22.84 -5.52
CA PRO A 216 1.52 23.55 -5.47
C PRO A 216 2.67 22.88 -6.23
N LEU A 217 2.87 21.59 -5.97
CA LEU A 217 3.88 20.78 -6.67
C LEU A 217 3.65 20.79 -8.19
N ARG A 218 2.40 20.62 -8.61
CA ARG A 218 2.09 20.44 -10.03
C ARG A 218 2.14 21.76 -10.79
N ARG A 219 1.74 22.87 -10.16
CA ARG A 219 2.03 24.23 -10.64
C ARG A 219 3.51 24.40 -10.92
N MET A 220 4.37 24.13 -9.94
CA MET A 220 5.82 24.29 -10.08
C MET A 220 6.42 23.45 -11.21
N ILE A 221 5.95 22.21 -11.39
CA ILE A 221 6.36 21.34 -12.52
C ILE A 221 5.89 21.91 -13.86
N CYS A 222 4.67 22.46 -13.92
CA CYS A 222 4.07 23.00 -15.13
C CYS A 222 4.65 24.37 -15.55
N ASP A 223 5.05 25.19 -14.58
CA ASP A 223 5.51 26.56 -14.81
C ASP A 223 7.00 26.63 -15.20
N GLU A 224 7.78 25.61 -14.81
CA GLU A 224 9.21 25.53 -15.09
C GLU A 224 9.46 24.61 -16.30
N PRO A 225 9.88 25.15 -17.48
CA PRO A 225 10.01 24.36 -18.71
C PRO A 225 10.93 23.14 -18.58
N ALA A 226 12.00 23.25 -17.79
CA ALA A 226 12.93 22.14 -17.58
C ALA A 226 12.28 20.99 -16.78
N LEU A 227 11.46 21.29 -15.78
CA LEU A 227 10.74 20.29 -14.99
C LEU A 227 9.59 19.68 -15.79
N ALA A 228 8.86 20.50 -16.55
CA ALA A 228 7.80 20.04 -17.45
C ALA A 228 8.34 19.04 -18.49
N LEU A 229 9.55 19.27 -19.01
CA LEU A 229 10.23 18.38 -19.94
C LEU A 229 10.55 17.02 -19.31
N LEU A 230 11.13 17.00 -18.11
CA LEU A 230 11.48 15.76 -17.40
C LEU A 230 10.23 14.95 -17.04
N ASP A 231 9.20 15.61 -16.54
CA ASP A 231 7.91 14.99 -16.25
C ASP A 231 7.23 14.43 -17.52
N GLY A 232 7.31 15.18 -18.62
CA GLY A 232 6.77 14.80 -19.91
C GLY A 232 7.41 13.55 -20.49
N ARG A 233 8.69 13.30 -20.24
CA ARG A 233 9.38 12.06 -20.66
C ARG A 233 8.81 10.83 -19.97
N ALA A 234 8.57 10.90 -18.66
CA ALA A 234 7.96 9.81 -17.91
C ALA A 234 6.53 9.52 -18.41
N ARG A 235 5.73 10.57 -18.68
CA ARG A 235 4.38 10.41 -19.26
C ARG A 235 4.41 9.85 -20.68
N GLY A 236 5.33 10.30 -21.53
CA GLY A 236 5.53 9.74 -22.86
C GLY A 236 5.92 8.25 -22.82
N ALA A 237 6.68 7.80 -21.82
CA ALA A 237 6.94 6.37 -21.63
C ALA A 237 5.66 5.59 -21.28
N GLN A 238 4.84 6.11 -20.37
CA GLN A 238 3.57 5.51 -19.95
C GLN A 238 2.59 5.40 -21.12
N GLU A 239 2.39 6.48 -21.87
CA GLU A 239 1.47 6.52 -23.01
C GLU A 239 1.89 5.55 -24.12
N ARG A 240 3.18 5.54 -24.50
CA ARG A 240 3.71 4.58 -25.48
C ARG A 240 3.48 3.14 -25.04
N PHE A 241 3.67 2.84 -23.76
CA PHE A 241 3.42 1.51 -23.23
C PHE A 241 1.94 1.14 -23.30
N LEU A 242 1.04 2.01 -22.83
CA LEU A 242 -0.40 1.75 -22.83
C LEU A 242 -0.96 1.59 -24.24
N ALA A 243 -0.47 2.37 -25.20
CA ALA A 243 -0.81 2.25 -26.62
C ALA A 243 -0.44 0.87 -27.19
N GLY A 244 0.63 0.24 -26.66
CA GLY A 244 1.09 -1.09 -27.07
C GLY A 244 0.30 -2.26 -26.47
N ILE A 245 -0.62 -2.04 -25.54
CA ILE A 245 -1.48 -3.10 -24.97
C ILE A 245 -2.72 -3.20 -25.82
N ALA A 246 -3.01 -4.35 -26.45
CA ALA A 246 -4.18 -4.52 -27.32
C ALA A 246 -5.49 -4.70 -26.54
N ASP A 247 -5.48 -5.52 -25.49
CA ASP A 247 -6.65 -5.81 -24.67
C ASP A 247 -7.10 -4.57 -23.86
N PRO A 248 -8.35 -4.09 -24.04
CA PRO A 248 -8.88 -2.95 -23.31
C PRO A 248 -8.87 -3.13 -21.79
N ALA A 249 -9.15 -4.34 -21.28
CA ALA A 249 -9.21 -4.59 -19.84
C ALA A 249 -7.80 -4.54 -19.22
N ALA A 250 -6.83 -5.23 -19.82
CA ALA A 250 -5.42 -5.13 -19.42
C ALA A 250 -4.87 -3.71 -19.55
N ARG A 251 -5.26 -2.97 -20.60
CA ARG A 251 -4.86 -1.56 -20.78
C ARG A 251 -5.40 -0.68 -19.66
N ALA A 252 -6.67 -0.85 -19.30
CA ALA A 252 -7.28 -0.11 -18.20
C ALA A 252 -6.64 -0.44 -16.84
N ALA A 253 -6.35 -1.71 -16.57
CA ALA A 253 -5.66 -2.14 -15.36
C ALA A 253 -4.23 -1.57 -15.27
N ALA A 254 -3.48 -1.62 -16.38
CA ALA A 254 -2.14 -1.04 -16.45
C ALA A 254 -2.16 0.49 -16.31
N ALA A 255 -3.14 1.16 -16.93
CA ALA A 255 -3.32 2.61 -16.82
C ALA A 255 -3.60 3.01 -15.37
N TYR A 256 -4.49 2.27 -14.69
CA TYR A 256 -4.79 2.48 -13.28
C TYR A 256 -3.54 2.36 -12.40
N ASP A 257 -2.73 1.31 -12.57
CA ASP A 257 -1.49 1.10 -11.83
C ASP A 257 -0.50 2.27 -11.98
N LEU A 258 -0.34 2.75 -13.22
CA LEU A 258 0.56 3.86 -13.53
C LEU A 258 0.05 5.20 -12.96
N ILE A 259 -1.26 5.43 -12.97
CA ILE A 259 -1.89 6.61 -12.33
C ILE A 259 -1.66 6.58 -10.81
N GLN A 260 -1.81 5.43 -10.17
CA GLN A 260 -1.58 5.31 -8.73
C GLN A 260 -0.11 5.53 -8.36
N GLU A 261 0.81 5.05 -9.19
CA GLU A 261 2.24 5.29 -8.99
C GLU A 261 2.63 6.77 -9.17
N GLU A 262 2.04 7.45 -10.15
CA GLU A 262 2.18 8.90 -10.31
C GLU A 262 1.66 9.67 -9.08
N ARG A 263 0.48 9.29 -8.54
CA ARG A 263 -0.06 9.90 -7.32
C ARG A 263 0.89 9.73 -6.13
N ARG A 264 1.39 8.50 -5.91
CA ARG A 264 2.37 8.20 -4.85
C ARG A 264 3.67 8.97 -5.06
N PHE A 265 4.10 9.16 -6.30
CA PHE A 265 5.25 10.01 -6.61
C PHE A 265 4.98 11.46 -6.18
N HIS A 266 3.87 12.06 -6.63
CA HIS A 266 3.54 13.44 -6.28
C HIS A 266 3.43 13.68 -4.77
N GLU A 267 2.77 12.80 -4.03
CA GLU A 267 2.68 12.91 -2.56
C GLU A 267 4.06 12.83 -1.89
N ARG A 268 4.89 11.87 -2.31
CA ARG A 268 6.26 11.73 -1.77
C ARG A 268 7.11 12.96 -2.06
N ILE A 269 7.04 13.49 -3.27
CA ILE A 269 7.92 14.57 -3.73
C ILE A 269 7.48 15.93 -3.19
N ALA A 270 6.17 16.20 -3.09
CA ALA A 270 5.68 17.40 -2.43
C ALA A 270 6.21 17.48 -0.99
N ALA A 271 6.19 16.36 -0.26
CA ALA A 271 6.73 16.28 1.09
C ALA A 271 8.27 16.34 1.13
N LEU A 272 8.97 15.65 0.23
CA LEU A 272 10.44 15.60 0.19
C LEU A 272 11.05 16.96 -0.14
N CYS A 273 10.48 17.64 -1.14
CA CYS A 273 10.99 18.91 -1.64
C CYS A 273 10.39 20.12 -0.89
N TRP A 274 9.69 19.88 0.22
CA TRP A 274 9.09 20.92 1.07
C TRP A 274 8.12 21.86 0.33
N ILE A 275 7.44 21.36 -0.70
CA ILE A 275 6.55 22.17 -1.52
C ILE A 275 5.17 22.23 -0.86
N ARG A 276 4.81 23.41 -0.36
CA ARG A 276 3.53 23.69 0.30
C ARG A 276 2.94 24.98 -0.27
N SER A 277 1.61 25.11 -0.22
CA SER A 277 0.97 26.39 -0.56
C SER A 277 1.55 27.53 0.26
N GLY A 278 1.88 28.63 -0.41
CA GLY A 278 2.43 29.84 0.19
C GLY A 278 3.97 29.89 0.21
N THR A 279 4.66 28.84 -0.25
CA THR A 279 6.13 28.80 -0.33
C THR A 279 6.69 29.20 -1.71
N GLU A 280 5.80 29.41 -2.69
CA GLU A 280 6.16 29.64 -4.09
C GLU A 280 6.73 31.04 -4.35
N GLY A 281 6.49 32.01 -3.46
CA GLY A 281 6.95 33.39 -3.59
C GLY A 281 8.34 33.67 -2.99
N ASP A 282 8.91 32.73 -2.25
CA ASP A 282 10.27 32.85 -1.70
C ASP A 282 11.29 32.31 -2.72
N PRO A 283 12.20 33.14 -3.24
CA PRO A 283 13.12 32.75 -4.32
C PRO A 283 14.11 31.66 -3.91
N ASP A 284 14.53 31.59 -2.65
CA ASP A 284 15.49 30.61 -2.14
C ASP A 284 14.83 29.26 -1.89
N ILE A 285 13.60 29.28 -1.37
CA ILE A 285 12.76 28.08 -1.23
C ILE A 285 12.41 27.53 -2.62
N ALA A 286 12.04 28.40 -3.56
CA ALA A 286 11.74 27.99 -4.94
C ALA A 286 12.97 27.40 -5.65
N ALA A 287 14.16 27.96 -5.46
CA ALA A 287 15.40 27.41 -6.03
C ALA A 287 15.74 26.03 -5.46
N SER A 288 15.61 25.87 -4.14
CA SER A 288 15.84 24.59 -3.44
C SER A 288 14.83 23.52 -3.88
N ALA A 289 13.56 23.90 -4.00
CA ALA A 289 12.50 23.04 -4.51
C ALA A 289 12.76 22.61 -5.96
N ARG A 290 13.15 23.53 -6.85
CA ARG A 290 13.50 23.21 -8.25
C ARG A 290 14.63 22.18 -8.34
N SER A 291 15.73 22.37 -7.60
CA SER A 291 16.85 21.42 -7.58
C SER A 291 16.42 20.02 -7.11
N CYS A 292 15.59 19.96 -6.06
CA CYS A 292 15.01 18.71 -5.57
C CYS A 292 14.10 18.06 -6.62
N LEU A 293 13.24 18.84 -7.29
CA LEU A 293 12.33 18.36 -8.32
C LEU A 293 13.05 17.82 -9.55
N THR A 294 14.10 18.49 -10.02
CA THR A 294 14.92 18.01 -11.15
C THR A 294 15.43 16.60 -10.85
N THR A 295 16.03 16.41 -9.67
CA THR A 295 16.55 15.10 -9.25
C THR A 295 15.45 14.05 -9.09
N ALA A 296 14.28 14.46 -8.59
CA ALA A 296 13.14 13.56 -8.38
C ALA A 296 12.50 13.12 -9.71
N LEU A 297 12.32 14.04 -10.65
CA LEU A 297 11.70 13.78 -11.95
C LEU A 297 12.61 12.96 -12.86
N ASP A 298 13.93 13.16 -12.78
CA ASP A 298 14.89 12.33 -13.52
C ASP A 298 14.78 10.86 -13.07
N ARG A 299 14.77 10.61 -11.75
CA ARG A 299 14.55 9.26 -11.19
C ARG A 299 13.17 8.69 -11.48
N ARG A 300 12.16 9.54 -11.68
CA ARG A 300 10.79 9.09 -12.03
C ARG A 300 10.78 8.37 -13.37
N LEU A 301 11.57 8.82 -14.33
CA LEU A 301 11.64 8.18 -15.65
C LEU A 301 12.17 6.74 -15.55
N ASP A 302 13.18 6.52 -14.71
CA ASP A 302 13.72 5.19 -14.41
C ASP A 302 12.69 4.31 -13.70
N ASP A 303 12.05 4.83 -12.64
CA ASP A 303 11.00 4.14 -11.88
C ASP A 303 9.85 3.69 -12.80
N VAL A 304 9.40 4.57 -13.70
CA VAL A 304 8.36 4.27 -14.69
C VAL A 304 8.81 3.20 -15.69
N SER A 305 10.07 3.26 -16.13
CA SER A 305 10.62 2.28 -17.07
C SER A 305 10.71 0.89 -16.45
N GLU A 306 11.15 0.80 -15.18
CA GLU A 306 11.14 -0.44 -14.42
C GLU A 306 9.72 -0.98 -14.22
N ARG A 307 8.74 -0.11 -13.92
CA ARG A 307 7.35 -0.51 -13.78
C ARG A 307 6.79 -1.08 -15.09
N ILE A 308 7.01 -0.39 -16.20
CA ILE A 308 6.58 -0.84 -17.53
C ILE A 308 7.17 -2.23 -17.83
N ALA A 309 8.45 -2.44 -17.53
CA ALA A 309 9.09 -3.75 -17.69
C ALA A 309 8.40 -4.84 -16.84
N ALA A 310 8.05 -4.54 -15.59
CA ALA A 310 7.34 -5.46 -14.71
C ALA A 310 5.93 -5.80 -15.23
N LEU A 311 5.18 -4.79 -15.71
CA LEU A 311 3.85 -4.98 -16.29
C LEU A 311 3.89 -5.81 -17.59
N ARG A 312 4.89 -5.59 -18.45
CA ARG A 312 5.15 -6.42 -19.64
C ARG A 312 5.46 -7.88 -19.27
N GLY A 313 6.24 -8.09 -18.21
CA GLY A 313 6.56 -9.42 -17.70
C GLY A 313 5.33 -10.18 -17.18
N GLY A 314 4.43 -9.48 -16.49
CA GLY A 314 3.15 -10.02 -16.03
C GLY A 314 2.18 -10.36 -17.17
N ALA A 315 2.11 -9.50 -18.19
CA ALA A 315 1.25 -9.72 -19.36
C ALA A 315 1.65 -10.95 -20.19
N ARG A 316 2.94 -11.26 -20.30
CA ARG A 316 3.42 -12.49 -20.97
C ARG A 316 3.02 -13.79 -20.26
N MET A 317 2.78 -13.75 -18.94
CA MET A 317 2.33 -14.93 -18.20
C MET A 317 0.83 -15.20 -18.36
N ALA A 318 0.03 -14.19 -18.69
CA ALA A 318 -1.41 -14.32 -18.90
C ALA A 318 -1.80 -14.83 -20.30
N ALA A 319 -0.84 -14.98 -21.22
CA ALA A 319 -1.06 -15.30 -22.63
C ALA A 319 -0.66 -16.73 -23.05
N ARG A 320 -0.55 -17.68 -22.11
CA ARG A 320 -0.41 -19.11 -22.47
C ARG A 320 -1.78 -19.78 -22.32
N PRO A 321 -2.36 -20.33 -23.39
CA PRO A 321 -3.60 -21.10 -23.31
C PRO A 321 -3.40 -22.39 -22.50
#